data_AF-A0A2N5WTY2-F1
#
_entry.id   AF-A0A2N5WTY2-F1
#
_cell.length_a   1.000
_cell.length_b   1.000
_cell.length_c   1.000
_cell.angle_alpha   90.00
_cell.angle_beta   90.00
_cell.angle_gamma   90.00
#
_symmetry.space_group_name_H-M   'P 1'
#
loop_
_entity.id
_entity.type
_entity.pdbx_description
1 polymer ?
#
loop_
_entity_poly.entity_id
_entity_poly.type
_entity_poly.pdbx_seq_one_letter_code
_entity_poly.pdbx_strand_id
1 'polypeptide(L)'
;MTTHLLRHARTNYSARYLVNGNPRLPLLLDNEGVRACEAARRMLPISNVQPWITSAFPRAQQTAALLQHPAGPPATVNPALNELDYGDFDGSPFLDYATWLQRHGPCARPPGSAESQREGIRRMLHGLLGVLDCPGPRVVVAHGLLLSVLEWHLTRTPGHPIPLFFPEAPYLEPLTMTDERLATRTAVLLRALGAQDREVHSPAQSEARALEQEAASPHVANVEPPSNPLEEKFPHA
;
A
#
# COMPACT_ATOMS: atom_id res chain seq x y z
N MET A 1 0.46 7.45 26.73
CA MET A 1 -0.85 7.06 26.18
C MET A 1 -0.68 5.90 25.21
N THR A 2 -1.78 5.30 24.76
CA THR A 2 -1.78 4.16 23.81
C THR A 2 -2.46 4.52 22.50
N THR A 3 -2.01 3.88 21.42
CA THR A 3 -2.62 3.96 20.10
C THR A 3 -3.06 2.56 19.67
N HIS A 4 -4.33 2.44 19.25
CA HIS A 4 -4.91 1.21 18.69
C HIS A 4 -5.03 1.37 17.18
N LEU A 5 -4.22 0.64 16.41
CA LEU A 5 -4.30 0.65 14.94
C LEU A 5 -5.14 -0.51 14.44
N LEU A 6 -6.01 -0.23 13.47
CA LEU A 6 -6.91 -1.20 12.85
C LEU A 6 -6.83 -1.11 11.33
N ARG A 7 -6.85 -2.26 10.65
CA ARG A 7 -7.26 -2.35 9.26
C ARG A 7 -8.79 -2.19 9.20
N HIS A 8 -9.30 -1.41 8.27
CA HIS A 8 -10.75 -1.33 7.99
C HIS A 8 -11.36 -2.73 7.77
N ALA A 9 -12.65 -2.92 8.00
CA ALA A 9 -13.31 -4.20 7.75
C ALA A 9 -13.41 -4.54 6.25
N ARG A 10 -13.88 -5.75 5.94
CA ARG A 10 -13.90 -6.27 4.56
C ARG A 10 -14.79 -5.46 3.60
N THR A 11 -14.34 -5.30 2.37
CA THR A 11 -15.13 -4.81 1.23
C THR A 11 -15.25 -5.90 0.16
N ASN A 12 -16.14 -5.72 -0.83
CA ASN A 12 -16.22 -6.64 -1.97
C ASN A 12 -14.92 -6.70 -2.79
N TYR A 13 -14.14 -5.61 -2.84
CA TYR A 13 -12.82 -5.59 -3.48
C TYR A 13 -11.80 -6.41 -2.70
N SER A 14 -11.72 -6.17 -1.38
CA SER A 14 -10.72 -6.84 -0.55
C SER A 14 -11.03 -8.35 -0.40
N ALA A 15 -12.30 -8.74 -0.45
CA ALA A 15 -12.71 -10.15 -0.53
C ALA A 15 -12.26 -10.86 -1.82
N ARG A 16 -12.06 -10.10 -2.90
CA ARG A 16 -11.66 -10.59 -4.23
C ARG A 16 -10.20 -10.29 -4.57
N TYR A 17 -9.43 -9.80 -3.60
CA TYR A 17 -8.05 -9.35 -3.78
C TYR A 17 -7.87 -8.32 -4.91
N LEU A 18 -8.83 -7.40 -5.06
CA LEU A 18 -8.72 -6.25 -5.97
C LEU A 18 -8.13 -5.05 -5.23
N VAL A 19 -7.23 -4.31 -5.89
CA VAL A 19 -6.60 -3.13 -5.30
C VAL A 19 -7.46 -1.88 -5.49
N ASN A 20 -7.39 -0.96 -4.53
CA ASN A 20 -8.03 0.35 -4.64
C ASN A 20 -7.29 1.43 -3.84
N GLY A 21 -6.63 2.33 -4.58
CA GLY A 21 -5.91 3.51 -4.14
C GLY A 21 -6.67 4.83 -4.34
N ASN A 22 -7.83 4.82 -5.00
CA ASN A 22 -8.66 6.01 -5.16
C ASN A 22 -9.69 6.19 -4.02
N PRO A 23 -9.52 7.18 -3.11
CA PRO A 23 -10.46 7.45 -2.02
C PRO A 23 -11.78 8.07 -2.45
N ARG A 24 -11.91 8.52 -3.71
CA ARG A 24 -13.16 9.09 -4.25
C ARG A 24 -14.15 8.01 -4.68
N LEU A 25 -13.70 6.76 -4.83
CA LEU A 25 -14.60 5.65 -5.10
C LEU A 25 -15.43 5.38 -3.85
N PRO A 26 -16.79 5.34 -3.93
CA PRO A 26 -17.67 5.08 -2.79
C PRO A 26 -17.68 3.58 -2.42
N LEU A 27 -16.49 3.00 -2.26
CA LEU A 27 -16.26 1.61 -1.92
C LEU A 27 -16.41 1.43 -0.40
N LEU A 28 -17.60 0.99 0.00
CA LEU A 28 -18.00 0.71 1.36
C LEU A 28 -17.70 -0.75 1.75
N LEU A 29 -17.93 -1.07 3.02
CA LEU A 29 -17.90 -2.42 3.56
C LEU A 29 -18.95 -3.30 2.90
N ASP A 30 -18.65 -4.59 2.74
CA ASP A 30 -19.66 -5.57 2.35
C ASP A 30 -20.47 -6.05 3.57
N ASN A 31 -21.48 -6.89 3.33
CA ASN A 31 -22.34 -7.40 4.41
C ASN A 31 -21.56 -8.19 5.47
N GLU A 32 -20.45 -8.85 5.11
CA GLU A 32 -19.61 -9.56 6.07
C GLU A 32 -18.75 -8.59 6.88
N GLY A 33 -18.21 -7.55 6.25
CA GLY A 33 -17.49 -6.47 6.92
C GLY A 33 -18.36 -5.74 7.94
N VAL A 34 -19.62 -5.43 7.59
CA VAL A 34 -20.57 -4.81 8.53
C VAL A 34 -20.85 -5.73 9.73
N ARG A 35 -21.16 -7.01 9.49
CA ARG A 35 -21.38 -8.00 10.57
C ARG A 35 -20.14 -8.16 11.46
N ALA A 36 -18.94 -8.15 10.87
CA ALA A 36 -17.69 -8.24 11.59
C ALA A 36 -17.48 -7.00 12.49
N CYS A 37 -17.80 -5.79 12.01
CA CYS A 37 -17.77 -4.58 12.84
C CYS A 37 -18.75 -4.66 14.02
N GLU A 38 -19.98 -5.13 13.80
CA GLU A 38 -20.97 -5.27 14.88
C GLU A 38 -20.50 -6.25 15.96
N ALA A 39 -19.91 -7.37 15.55
CA ALA A 39 -19.31 -8.33 16.46
C ALA A 39 -18.12 -7.73 17.22
N ALA A 40 -17.19 -7.09 16.48
CA ALA A 40 -16.01 -6.46 17.05
C ALA A 40 -16.36 -5.33 18.04
N ARG A 41 -17.42 -4.55 17.80
CA ARG A 41 -17.90 -3.51 18.73
C ARG A 41 -18.26 -4.06 20.11
N ARG A 42 -18.74 -5.31 20.18
CA ARG A 42 -19.08 -5.99 21.45
C ARG A 42 -17.87 -6.60 22.14
N MET A 43 -16.82 -6.94 21.38
CA MET A 43 -15.66 -7.69 21.88
C MET A 43 -14.46 -6.81 22.19
N LEU A 44 -14.24 -5.76 21.41
CA LEU A 44 -13.08 -4.88 21.53
C LEU A 44 -13.36 -3.75 22.54
N PRO A 45 -12.53 -3.56 23.56
CA PRO A 45 -12.71 -2.52 24.58
C PRO A 45 -12.25 -1.13 24.09
N ILE A 46 -12.60 -0.76 22.84
CA ILE A 46 -12.13 0.47 22.19
C ILE A 46 -13.27 1.44 21.80
N SER A 47 -14.53 1.04 21.93
CA SER A 47 -15.68 1.85 21.48
C SER A 47 -15.77 3.23 22.17
N ASN A 48 -15.33 3.30 23.44
CA ASN A 48 -15.28 4.54 24.23
C ASN A 48 -13.92 5.26 24.16
N VAL A 49 -12.93 4.73 23.43
CA VAL A 49 -11.64 5.40 23.24
C VAL A 49 -11.84 6.56 22.28
N GLN A 50 -11.24 7.72 22.58
CA GLN A 50 -11.32 8.92 21.78
C GLN A 50 -10.01 9.69 21.85
N PRO A 51 -9.54 10.29 20.74
CA PRO A 51 -10.23 10.44 19.45
C PRO A 51 -10.11 9.21 18.53
N TRP A 52 -10.99 9.15 17.52
CA TRP A 52 -10.87 8.27 16.36
C TRP A 52 -10.28 9.03 15.17
N ILE A 53 -9.31 8.42 14.48
CA ILE A 53 -8.69 8.93 13.28
C ILE A 53 -8.86 7.88 12.17
N THR A 54 -9.16 8.33 10.96
CA THR A 54 -9.36 7.47 9.79
C THR A 54 -8.56 7.97 8.61
N SER A 55 -8.29 7.10 7.63
CA SER A 55 -7.94 7.56 6.28
C SER A 55 -9.12 8.24 5.58
N ALA A 56 -8.90 8.83 4.41
CA ALA A 56 -9.96 9.46 3.63
C ALA A 56 -10.90 8.46 2.95
N PHE A 57 -10.64 7.15 3.01
CA PHE A 57 -11.44 6.17 2.30
C PHE A 57 -12.77 5.86 2.99
N PRO A 58 -13.89 5.76 2.25
CA PRO A 58 -15.20 5.46 2.81
C PRO A 58 -15.24 4.20 3.68
N ARG A 59 -14.57 3.11 3.26
CA ARG A 59 -14.46 1.87 4.06
C ARG A 59 -13.80 2.05 5.44
N ALA A 60 -12.81 2.93 5.57
CA ALA A 60 -12.16 3.20 6.85
C ALA A 60 -13.07 4.06 7.76
N GLN A 61 -13.70 5.08 7.18
CA GLN A 61 -14.67 5.93 7.87
C GLN A 61 -15.89 5.13 8.36
N GLN A 62 -16.45 4.27 7.51
CA GLN A 62 -17.57 3.40 7.87
C GLN A 62 -17.18 2.40 8.97
N THR A 63 -15.98 1.82 8.91
CA THR A 63 -15.47 0.95 9.98
C THR A 63 -15.42 1.69 11.32
N ALA A 64 -14.86 2.92 11.34
CA ALA A 64 -14.83 3.73 12.56
C ALA A 64 -16.24 4.03 13.07
N ALA A 65 -17.16 4.47 12.20
CA ALA A 65 -18.53 4.78 12.58
C ALA A 65 -19.29 3.58 13.18
N LEU A 66 -19.02 2.36 12.70
CA LEU A 66 -19.66 1.14 13.22
C LEU A 66 -19.06 0.67 14.57
N LEU A 67 -17.77 0.95 14.82
CA LEU A 67 -17.09 0.51 16.04
C LEU A 67 -17.16 1.53 17.18
N GLN A 68 -17.19 2.80 16.84
CA GLN A 68 -17.23 3.90 17.79
C GLN A 68 -18.56 3.91 18.58
N HIS A 69 -18.51 4.39 19.82
CA HIS A 69 -19.72 4.68 20.58
C HIS A 69 -20.60 5.73 19.88
N PRO A 70 -21.91 5.51 19.68
CA PRO A 70 -22.77 6.41 18.90
C PRO A 70 -22.81 7.87 19.37
N ALA A 71 -22.54 8.12 20.65
CA ALA A 71 -22.49 9.46 21.23
C ALA A 71 -21.11 10.15 21.13
N GLY A 72 -20.10 9.49 20.57
CA GLY A 72 -18.76 10.08 20.41
C GLY A 72 -18.69 11.07 19.22
N PRO A 73 -17.69 11.96 19.20
CA PRO A 73 -17.48 12.91 18.10
C PRO A 73 -17.10 12.19 16.79
N PRO A 74 -17.42 12.74 15.60
CA PRO A 74 -16.99 12.14 14.33
C PRO A 74 -15.48 11.90 14.27
N ALA A 75 -15.08 10.80 13.63
CA ALA A 75 -13.66 10.51 13.42
C ALA A 75 -13.00 11.61 12.58
N THR A 76 -11.79 12.00 12.95
CA THR A 76 -10.97 12.93 12.17
C THR A 76 -10.38 12.20 10.96
N VAL A 77 -10.45 12.82 9.78
CA VAL A 77 -9.86 12.26 8.56
C VAL A 77 -8.42 12.76 8.40
N ASN A 78 -7.49 11.83 8.22
CA ASN A 78 -6.09 12.12 7.91
C ASN A 78 -5.70 11.43 6.58
N PRO A 79 -5.65 12.18 5.46
CA PRO A 79 -5.29 11.64 4.14
C PRO A 79 -3.88 11.03 4.08
N ALA A 80 -2.97 11.38 4.99
CA ALA A 80 -1.65 10.75 5.02
C ALA A 80 -1.74 9.24 5.34
N LEU A 81 -2.84 8.78 5.96
CA LEU A 81 -3.12 7.37 6.25
C LEU A 81 -3.80 6.62 5.10
N ASN A 82 -4.01 7.27 3.95
CA ASN A 82 -4.59 6.63 2.76
C ASN A 82 -3.78 5.41 2.34
N GLU A 83 -4.48 4.38 1.85
CA GLU A 83 -3.86 3.24 1.15
C GLU A 83 -2.99 3.73 -0.02
N LEU A 84 -2.09 2.88 -0.48
CA LEU A 84 -1.24 3.13 -1.64
C LEU A 84 -2.04 3.55 -2.88
N ASP A 85 -1.54 4.55 -3.60
CA ASP A 85 -2.02 4.87 -4.95
C ASP A 85 -1.52 3.82 -5.95
N TYR A 86 -2.43 2.98 -6.42
CA TYR A 86 -2.14 1.91 -7.36
C TYR A 86 -2.14 2.37 -8.83
N GLY A 87 -2.50 3.63 -9.12
CA GLY A 87 -2.56 4.16 -10.49
C GLY A 87 -3.48 3.32 -11.39
N ASP A 88 -2.98 2.97 -12.58
CA ASP A 88 -3.73 2.21 -13.59
C ASP A 88 -4.09 0.77 -13.15
N PHE A 89 -3.56 0.29 -12.02
CA PHE A 89 -3.96 -0.99 -11.44
C PHE A 89 -5.24 -0.92 -10.62
N ASP A 90 -5.83 0.25 -10.39
CA ASP A 90 -7.06 0.39 -9.60
C ASP A 90 -8.21 -0.49 -10.13
N GLY A 91 -8.77 -1.32 -9.25
CA GLY A 91 -9.81 -2.30 -9.58
C GLY A 91 -9.29 -3.63 -10.14
N SER A 92 -7.99 -3.76 -10.42
CA SER A 92 -7.37 -4.99 -10.89
C SER A 92 -6.97 -5.91 -9.73
N PRO A 93 -6.76 -7.22 -9.98
CA PRO A 93 -6.17 -8.14 -9.02
C PRO A 93 -4.82 -7.64 -8.48
N PHE A 94 -4.59 -7.84 -7.17
CA PHE A 94 -3.33 -7.50 -6.51
C PHE A 94 -2.12 -8.16 -7.17
N LEU A 95 -2.28 -9.37 -7.72
CA LEU A 95 -1.18 -10.08 -8.37
C LEU A 95 -0.66 -9.36 -9.63
N ASP A 96 -1.49 -8.58 -10.30
CA ASP A 96 -1.06 -7.80 -11.48
C ASP A 96 -0.14 -6.65 -11.04
N TYR A 97 -0.55 -5.92 -10.00
CA TYR A 97 0.29 -4.92 -9.35
C TYR A 97 1.57 -5.54 -8.77
N ALA A 98 1.47 -6.69 -8.11
CA ALA A 98 2.62 -7.39 -7.53
C ALA A 98 3.63 -7.82 -8.59
N THR A 99 3.15 -8.32 -9.74
CA THR A 99 4.01 -8.69 -10.88
C THR A 99 4.73 -7.46 -11.43
N TRP A 100 4.01 -6.34 -11.59
CA TRP A 100 4.63 -5.08 -12.01
C TRP A 100 5.68 -4.61 -11.01
N LEU A 101 5.36 -4.65 -9.71
CA LEU A 101 6.23 -4.24 -8.62
C LEU A 101 7.50 -5.10 -8.53
N GLN A 102 7.41 -6.41 -8.77
CA GLN A 102 8.59 -7.29 -8.85
C GLN A 102 9.53 -6.89 -9.97
N ARG A 103 8.99 -6.51 -11.13
CA ARG A 103 9.78 -6.14 -12.32
C ARG A 103 10.45 -4.78 -12.18
N HIS A 104 9.75 -3.79 -11.62
CA HIS A 104 10.21 -2.39 -11.61
C HIS A 104 10.80 -1.96 -10.25
N GLY A 105 10.53 -2.72 -9.19
CA GLY A 105 10.99 -2.46 -7.84
C GLY A 105 10.15 -1.44 -7.07
N PRO A 106 10.37 -1.32 -5.74
CA PRO A 106 9.49 -0.56 -4.84
C PRO A 106 9.60 0.96 -4.95
N CYS A 107 10.67 1.46 -5.60
CA CYS A 107 10.91 2.89 -5.80
C CYS A 107 10.38 3.40 -7.14
N ALA A 108 9.94 2.51 -8.04
CA ALA A 108 9.30 2.91 -9.28
C ALA A 108 7.83 3.29 -9.02
N ARG A 109 7.33 4.31 -9.73
CA ARG A 109 5.91 4.69 -9.68
C ARG A 109 5.13 3.92 -10.75
N PRO A 110 4.03 3.23 -10.39
CA PRO A 110 3.14 2.63 -11.37
C PRO A 110 2.59 3.67 -12.36
N PRO A 111 2.28 3.28 -13.61
CA PRO A 111 1.54 4.14 -14.53
C PRO A 111 0.28 4.70 -13.87
N GLY A 112 0.01 5.99 -14.07
CA GLY A 112 -1.15 6.67 -13.48
C GLY A 112 -1.06 6.96 -11.98
N SER A 113 -0.04 6.47 -11.26
CA SER A 113 0.12 6.70 -9.82
C SER A 113 0.95 7.95 -9.52
N ALA A 114 0.57 8.66 -8.45
CA ALA A 114 1.33 9.80 -7.93
C ALA A 114 2.54 9.39 -7.06
N GLU A 115 2.60 8.14 -6.61
CA GLU A 115 3.65 7.65 -5.68
C GLU A 115 4.11 6.23 -5.99
N SER A 116 5.34 5.91 -5.61
CA SER A 116 5.83 4.53 -5.57
C SER A 116 5.35 3.84 -4.29
N GLN A 117 5.45 2.51 -4.23
CA GLN A 117 5.17 1.76 -2.99
C GLN A 117 5.94 2.34 -1.80
N ARG A 118 7.21 2.66 -2.03
CA ARG A 118 8.11 3.15 -0.99
C ARG A 118 7.76 4.55 -0.52
N GLU A 119 7.37 5.44 -1.42
CA GLU A 119 6.86 6.77 -1.09
C GLU A 119 5.54 6.68 -0.30
N GLY A 120 4.61 5.83 -0.73
CA GLY A 120 3.35 5.60 -0.02
C GLY A 120 3.55 5.05 1.40
N ILE A 121 4.46 4.09 1.60
CA ILE A 121 4.83 3.60 2.94
C ILE A 121 5.36 4.75 3.80
N ARG A 122 6.27 5.59 3.28
CA ARG A 122 6.79 6.74 4.04
C ARG A 122 5.69 7.73 4.41
N ARG A 123 4.82 8.08 3.45
CA ARG A 123 3.67 8.96 3.67
C ARG A 123 2.80 8.45 4.80
N MET A 124 2.45 7.16 4.78
CA MET A 124 1.65 6.54 5.84
C MET A 124 2.34 6.55 7.21
N LEU A 125 3.65 6.29 7.26
CA LEU A 125 4.43 6.36 8.51
C LEU A 125 4.55 7.78 9.06
N HIS A 126 4.71 8.79 8.20
CA HIS A 126 4.65 10.20 8.61
C HIS A 126 3.26 10.59 9.09
N GLY A 127 2.21 10.15 8.40
CA GLY A 127 0.83 10.30 8.85
C GLY A 127 0.60 9.71 10.24
N LEU A 128 1.17 8.53 10.49
CA LEU A 128 1.08 7.85 11.78
C LEU A 128 1.84 8.57 12.90
N LEU A 129 3.00 9.18 12.61
CA LEU A 129 3.68 10.06 13.58
C LEU A 129 2.83 11.30 13.89
N GLY A 130 2.22 11.93 12.89
CA GLY A 130 1.34 13.09 13.10
C GLY A 130 0.08 12.78 13.92
N VAL A 131 -0.37 11.53 13.94
CA VAL A 131 -1.48 11.11 14.83
C VAL A 131 -1.11 11.20 16.31
N LEU A 132 0.18 11.15 16.66
CA LEU A 132 0.63 11.28 18.04
C LEU A 132 0.39 12.68 18.63
N ASP A 133 0.20 13.70 17.77
CA ASP A 133 -0.15 15.06 18.19
C ASP A 133 -1.61 15.15 18.70
N CYS A 134 -2.45 14.16 18.38
CA CYS A 134 -3.77 14.05 18.96
C CYS A 134 -3.70 13.51 20.40
N PRO A 135 -4.60 13.91 21.32
CA PRO A 135 -4.68 13.31 22.65
C PRO A 135 -4.84 11.78 22.58
N GLY A 136 -4.37 11.06 23.59
CA GLY A 136 -4.55 9.61 23.69
C GLY A 136 -5.27 9.23 25.00
N PRO A 137 -5.77 7.98 25.13
CA PRO A 137 -5.67 6.88 24.16
C PRO A 137 -6.51 7.15 22.89
N ARG A 138 -6.09 6.62 21.74
CA ARG A 138 -6.74 6.90 20.45
C ARG A 138 -6.86 5.67 19.55
N VAL A 139 -7.82 5.69 18.63
CA VAL A 139 -8.01 4.64 17.62
C VAL A 139 -7.71 5.18 16.24
N VAL A 140 -6.96 4.41 15.44
CA VAL A 140 -6.59 4.73 14.06
C VAL A 140 -7.09 3.62 13.15
N VAL A 141 -8.01 3.95 12.23
CA VAL A 141 -8.48 3.01 11.21
C VAL A 141 -7.83 3.35 9.87
N ALA A 142 -6.99 2.44 9.39
CA ALA A 142 -6.24 2.58 8.15
C ALA A 142 -6.39 1.30 7.30
N HIS A 143 -5.32 0.89 6.64
CA HIS A 143 -5.36 -0.14 5.61
C HIS A 143 -4.32 -1.25 5.82
N GLY A 144 -4.44 -2.30 5.00
CA GLY A 144 -3.64 -3.51 5.14
C GLY A 144 -2.14 -3.22 5.06
N LEU A 145 -1.69 -2.45 4.05
CA LEU A 145 -0.25 -2.23 3.84
C LEU A 145 0.43 -1.56 5.03
N LEU A 146 -0.17 -0.53 5.64
CA LEU A 146 0.39 0.13 6.81
C LEU A 146 0.57 -0.84 7.99
N LEU A 147 -0.47 -1.62 8.32
CA LEU A 147 -0.41 -2.57 9.43
C LEU A 147 0.57 -3.72 9.12
N SER A 148 0.54 -4.28 7.91
CA SER A 148 1.44 -5.34 7.46
C SER A 148 2.92 -4.92 7.61
N VAL A 149 3.24 -3.68 7.22
CA VAL A 149 4.60 -3.13 7.34
C VAL A 149 5.01 -2.96 8.81
N LEU A 150 4.11 -2.48 9.66
CA LEU A 150 4.37 -2.30 11.10
C LEU A 150 4.54 -3.65 11.80
N GLU A 151 3.65 -4.61 11.56
CA GLU A 151 3.71 -5.95 12.15
C GLU A 151 4.98 -6.68 11.75
N TRP A 152 5.34 -6.65 10.46
CA TRP A 152 6.63 -7.14 10.00
C TRP A 152 7.78 -6.45 10.72
N HIS A 153 7.75 -5.12 10.83
CA HIS A 153 8.83 -4.38 11.49
C HIS A 153 8.97 -4.70 12.98
N LEU A 154 7.86 -5.00 13.65
CA LEU A 154 7.83 -5.36 15.08
C LEU A 154 8.28 -6.80 15.35
N THR A 155 8.18 -7.68 14.35
CA THR A 155 8.49 -9.12 14.48
C THR A 155 9.76 -9.55 13.74
N ARG A 156 10.33 -8.69 12.89
CA ARG A 156 11.53 -9.01 12.10
C ARG A 156 12.75 -9.27 12.97
N THR A 157 13.63 -10.11 12.45
CA THR A 157 15.02 -10.22 12.90
C THR A 157 15.81 -8.98 12.43
N PRO A 158 16.57 -8.30 13.29
CA PRO A 158 17.47 -7.22 12.89
C PRO A 158 18.40 -7.65 11.74
N GLY A 159 18.74 -6.70 10.86
CA GLY A 159 19.67 -6.94 9.73
C GLY A 159 19.02 -7.50 8.45
N HIS A 160 17.77 -7.98 8.49
CA HIS A 160 17.07 -8.38 7.27
C HIS A 160 16.61 -7.15 6.47
N PRO A 161 16.80 -7.14 5.14
CA PRO A 161 16.33 -6.06 4.28
C PRO A 161 14.80 -5.98 4.32
N ILE A 162 14.27 -4.80 4.02
CA ILE A 162 12.82 -4.60 3.95
C ILE A 162 12.32 -5.34 2.71
N PRO A 163 11.41 -6.32 2.86
CA PRO A 163 10.92 -7.10 1.74
C PRO A 163 10.02 -6.25 0.84
N LEU A 164 9.75 -6.76 -0.36
CA LEU A 164 8.83 -6.14 -1.30
C LEU A 164 7.36 -6.36 -0.92
N PHE A 165 7.09 -7.53 -0.34
CA PHE A 165 5.76 -7.97 0.08
C PHE A 165 5.77 -8.29 1.58
N PHE A 166 4.64 -8.05 2.21
CA PHE A 166 4.44 -8.22 3.64
C PHE A 166 3.29 -9.20 3.87
N PRO A 167 3.30 -9.98 4.98
CA PRO A 167 2.14 -10.76 5.38
C PRO A 167 0.89 -9.89 5.48
N GLU A 168 -0.26 -10.39 5.04
CA GLU A 168 -1.52 -9.65 5.08
C GLU A 168 -1.96 -9.40 6.53
N ALA A 169 -2.16 -8.14 6.89
CA ALA A 169 -2.67 -7.78 8.21
C ALA A 169 -4.17 -8.17 8.33
N PRO A 170 -4.60 -8.81 9.42
CA PRO A 170 -5.99 -9.21 9.61
C PRO A 170 -6.96 -8.02 9.66
N TYR A 171 -8.23 -8.26 9.32
CA TYR A 171 -9.28 -7.26 9.51
C TYR A 171 -9.62 -7.12 11.00
N LEU A 172 -9.79 -5.88 11.46
CA LEU A 172 -10.33 -5.57 12.79
C LEU A 172 -9.56 -6.13 14.00
N GLU A 173 -8.33 -6.62 13.85
CA GLU A 173 -7.49 -6.99 14.99
C GLU A 173 -6.62 -5.77 15.37
N PRO A 174 -6.77 -5.22 16.60
CA PRO A 174 -6.05 -4.03 16.98
C PRO A 174 -4.57 -4.29 17.23
N LEU A 175 -3.70 -3.69 16.44
CA LEU A 175 -2.29 -3.52 16.80
C LEU A 175 -2.19 -2.40 17.84
N THR A 176 -2.10 -2.78 19.11
CA THR A 176 -2.06 -1.83 20.24
C THR A 176 -0.63 -1.63 20.73
N MET A 177 -0.21 -0.37 20.89
CA MET A 177 1.09 -0.05 21.46
C MET A 177 1.09 1.29 22.19
N THR A 178 2.09 1.49 23.05
CA THR A 178 2.35 2.79 23.67
C THR A 178 2.82 3.79 22.63
N ASP A 179 2.51 5.07 22.83
CA ASP A 179 2.92 6.15 21.92
C ASP A 179 4.45 6.23 21.76
N GLU A 180 5.19 6.04 22.85
CA GLU A 180 6.66 6.00 22.83
C GLU A 180 7.19 4.86 21.95
N ARG A 181 6.61 3.66 22.07
CA ARG A 181 6.99 2.51 21.25
C ARG A 181 6.62 2.75 19.79
N LEU A 182 5.44 3.32 19.53
CA LEU A 182 5.00 3.66 18.18
C LEU A 182 5.95 4.67 17.52
N ALA A 183 6.24 5.78 18.20
CA ALA A 183 7.15 6.81 17.73
C ALA A 183 8.54 6.24 17.42
N THR A 184 9.11 5.50 18.38
CA THR A 184 10.45 4.93 18.26
C THR A 184 10.54 3.95 17.09
N ARG A 185 9.59 3.01 16.98
CA ARG A 185 9.61 1.98 15.92
C ARG A 185 9.35 2.59 14.54
N THR A 186 8.42 3.54 14.45
CA THR A 186 8.14 4.26 13.19
C THR A 186 9.38 5.05 12.73
N ALA A 187 10.06 5.74 13.64
CA ALA A 187 11.28 6.48 13.31
C ALA A 187 12.44 5.57 12.86
N VAL A 188 12.61 4.40 13.50
CA VAL A 188 13.60 3.40 13.08
C VAL A 188 13.28 2.88 11.68
N LEU A 189 12.01 2.56 11.41
CA LEU A 189 11.59 2.07 10.10
C LEU A 189 11.79 3.12 9.00
N LEU A 190 11.44 4.39 9.24
CA LEU A 190 11.68 5.50 8.31
C LEU A 190 13.18 5.63 7.95
N ARG A 191 14.07 5.54 8.95
CA ARG A 191 15.52 5.56 8.72
C ARG A 191 15.98 4.36 7.87
N ALA A 192 15.48 3.16 8.17
CA ALA A 192 15.82 1.95 7.42
C ALA A 192 15.37 2.03 5.95
N LEU A 193 14.15 2.51 5.70
CA LEU A 193 13.64 2.77 4.34
C LEU A 193 14.56 3.76 3.62
N GLY A 194 14.97 4.85 4.29
CA GLY A 194 15.88 5.85 3.71
C GLY A 194 17.27 5.31 3.36
N ALA A 195 17.80 4.38 4.16
CA ALA A 195 19.10 3.75 3.88
C ALA A 195 19.02 2.82 2.67
N GLN A 196 18.03 1.91 2.63
CA GLN A 196 17.89 0.92 1.56
C GLN A 196 17.63 1.58 0.20
N ASP A 197 16.86 2.68 0.15
CA ASP A 197 16.63 3.38 -1.11
C ASP A 197 17.88 4.05 -1.68
N ARG A 198 18.79 4.54 -0.81
CA ARG A 198 20.08 5.10 -1.26
C ARG A 198 20.99 4.01 -1.84
N GLU A 199 20.92 2.79 -1.30
CA GLU A 199 21.64 1.64 -1.85
C GLU A 199 21.10 1.25 -3.24
N VAL A 200 19.77 1.20 -3.39
CA VAL A 200 19.09 0.90 -4.67
C VAL A 200 19.41 1.93 -5.76
N HIS A 201 19.60 3.20 -5.38
CA HIS A 201 19.96 4.28 -6.31
C HIS A 201 21.46 4.52 -6.43
N SER A 202 22.30 3.60 -5.93
CA SER A 202 23.75 3.70 -6.11
C SER A 202 24.16 3.52 -7.60
N PRO A 203 25.18 4.26 -8.09
CA PRO A 203 25.63 4.16 -9.48
C PRO A 203 25.92 2.72 -9.93
N ALA A 204 26.54 1.93 -9.05
CA ALA A 204 26.90 0.54 -9.31
C ALA A 204 25.69 -0.39 -9.55
N GLN A 205 24.55 -0.15 -8.88
CA GLN A 205 23.32 -0.93 -9.13
C GLN A 205 22.52 -0.39 -10.31
N SER A 206 22.62 0.91 -10.60
CA SER A 206 22.01 1.52 -11.80
C SER A 206 22.65 0.99 -13.08
N GLU A 207 23.98 0.82 -13.10
CA GLU A 207 24.72 0.22 -14.21
C GLU A 207 24.35 -1.26 -14.38
N ALA A 208 24.27 -2.03 -13.29
CA ALA A 208 23.87 -3.44 -13.32
C ALA A 208 22.43 -3.63 -13.85
N ARG A 209 21.47 -2.78 -13.42
CA ARG A 209 20.08 -2.83 -13.92
C ARG A 209 19.96 -2.39 -15.37
N ALA A 210 20.74 -1.41 -15.82
CA ALA A 210 20.76 -0.99 -17.23
C ALA A 210 21.22 -2.15 -18.12
N LEU A 211 22.27 -2.86 -17.71
CA LEU A 211 22.79 -4.05 -18.42
C LEU A 211 21.77 -5.20 -18.44
N GLU A 212 21.05 -5.44 -17.34
CA GLU A 212 19.99 -6.45 -17.29
C GLU A 212 18.76 -6.07 -18.15
N GLN A 213 18.41 -4.78 -18.21
CA GLN A 213 17.31 -4.28 -19.05
C GLN A 213 17.65 -4.27 -20.55
N GLU A 214 18.90 -4.01 -20.91
CA GLU A 214 19.39 -4.20 -22.29
C GLU A 214 19.37 -5.69 -22.67
N ALA A 215 19.79 -6.58 -21.77
CA ALA A 215 19.78 -8.03 -22.02
C ALA A 215 18.36 -8.64 -22.08
N ALA A 216 17.39 -8.04 -21.39
CA ALA A 216 15.98 -8.47 -21.37
C ALA A 216 15.12 -7.84 -22.48
N SER A 217 15.65 -6.87 -23.23
CA SER A 217 14.99 -6.33 -24.41
C SER A 217 15.12 -7.33 -25.56
N PRO A 218 14.02 -7.80 -26.19
CA PRO A 218 14.14 -8.66 -27.35
C PRO A 218 14.79 -7.83 -28.46
N HIS A 219 16.02 -8.18 -28.84
CA HIS A 219 16.64 -7.68 -30.06
C HIS A 219 15.67 -7.94 -31.20
N VAL A 220 15.02 -6.88 -31.69
CA VAL A 220 14.33 -6.91 -32.98
C VAL A 220 15.45 -7.03 -34.00
N ALA A 221 15.73 -8.26 -34.43
CA ALA A 221 16.56 -8.49 -35.58
C ALA A 221 15.91 -7.73 -36.75
N ASN A 222 16.63 -6.73 -37.28
CA ASN A 222 16.26 -6.10 -38.54
C ASN A 222 16.18 -7.20 -39.60
N VAL A 223 14.96 -7.58 -39.97
CA VAL A 223 14.72 -8.40 -41.15
C VAL A 223 14.93 -7.47 -42.35
N GLU A 224 15.99 -7.70 -43.12
CA GLU A 224 16.16 -7.06 -44.41
C GLU A 224 14.94 -7.34 -45.29
N PRO A 225 14.38 -6.33 -45.98
CA PRO A 225 13.29 -6.57 -46.91
C PRO A 225 13.77 -7.47 -48.06
N PRO A 226 12.95 -8.42 -48.52
CA PRO A 226 13.35 -9.32 -49.60
C PRO A 226 13.64 -8.52 -50.87
N SER A 227 14.81 -8.78 -51.45
CA SER A 227 15.23 -8.28 -52.75
C SER A 227 14.27 -8.77 -53.82
N ASN A 228 13.63 -7.83 -54.52
CA ASN A 228 12.69 -8.07 -55.60
C ASN A 228 13.40 -8.83 -56.76
N PRO A 229 12.88 -9.96 -57.27
CA PRO A 229 13.41 -10.56 -58.48
C PRO A 229 13.10 -9.67 -59.69
N LEU A 230 14.07 -9.60 -60.59
CA LEU A 230 14.11 -8.81 -61.81
C LEU A 230 12.85 -8.99 -62.68
N GLU A 231 12.36 -7.87 -63.21
CA GLU A 231 11.41 -7.82 -64.32
C GLU A 231 11.98 -8.56 -65.53
N GLU A 232 11.41 -9.71 -65.88
CA GLU A 232 11.54 -10.26 -67.23
C GLU A 232 10.48 -9.62 -68.15
N LYS A 233 11.00 -8.83 -69.08
CA LYS A 233 10.27 -8.24 -70.21
C LYS A 233 9.71 -9.34 -71.11
N PHE A 234 8.39 -9.41 -71.27
CA PHE A 234 7.76 -10.07 -72.40
C PHE A 234 7.78 -9.15 -73.63
N PRO A 235 8.24 -9.59 -74.81
CA PRO A 235 7.94 -8.91 -76.05
C PRO A 235 6.60 -9.36 -76.62
N HIS A 236 5.87 -8.39 -77.17
CA HIS A 236 4.61 -8.53 -77.90
C HIS A 236 4.70 -9.44 -79.13
N ALA A 237 3.69 -10.30 -79.31
CA ALA A 237 2.98 -10.56 -80.57
C ALA A 237 1.67 -11.31 -80.26
#